data_AF-A0A2T5YTI9-F1
#
_entry.id   AF-A0A2T5YTI9-F1
#
_cell.length_a   1.000
_cell.length_b   1.000
_cell.length_c   1.000
_cell.angle_alpha   90.00
_cell.angle_beta   90.00
_cell.angle_gamma   90.00
#
_symmetry.space_group_name_H-M   'P 1'
#
loop_
_entity.id
_entity.type
_entity.pdbx_description
1 polymer ?
#
loop_
_entity_poly.entity_id
_entity_poly.type
_entity_poly.pdbx_seq_one_letter_code
_entity_poly.pdbx_strand_id
1 'polypeptide(L)'
;MKSLLRKVSFSIIKPFLPKYEVVCTTYQVIPGLPVNGNQQRHTFEKGASDEARKFYVKVVNSDMTKTMAPVEVHLKRRGKTIEKKHFGPVDELKKFNVVYKG
;
A
#
# COMPACT_ATOMS: atom_id res chain seq x y z
N MET A 1 -13.31 33.60 13.74
CA MET A 1 -12.06 33.90 13.00
C MET A 1 -10.96 32.83 13.08
N LYS A 2 -10.91 31.95 14.11
CA LYS A 2 -9.84 30.94 14.25
C LYS A 2 -9.82 29.83 13.16
N SER A 3 -10.94 29.57 12.47
CA SER A 3 -11.04 28.52 11.45
C SER A 3 -10.44 28.89 10.08
N LEU A 4 -10.43 30.18 9.73
CA LEU A 4 -9.92 30.66 8.45
C LEU A 4 -8.38 30.66 8.43
N LEU A 5 -7.74 31.09 9.52
CA LEU A 5 -6.28 31.02 9.68
C LEU A 5 -5.74 29.58 9.58
N ARG A 6 -6.48 28.60 10.12
CA ARG A 6 -6.13 27.16 10.02
C ARG A 6 -6.16 26.65 8.58
N LYS A 7 -7.09 27.13 7.74
CA LYS A 7 -7.18 26.73 6.33
C LYS A 7 -6.02 27.29 5.51
N VAL A 8 -5.62 28.54 5.77
CA VAL A 8 -4.50 29.20 5.07
C VAL A 8 -3.15 28.60 5.47
N SER A 9 -2.94 28.26 6.75
CA SER A 9 -1.72 27.56 7.17
C SER A 9 -1.62 26.17 6.56
N PHE A 10 -2.74 25.46 6.40
CA PHE A 10 -2.75 24.12 5.84
C PHE A 10 -2.37 24.13 4.35
N SER A 11 -2.86 25.10 3.55
CA SER A 11 -2.50 25.20 2.13
C SER A 11 -1.02 25.50 1.89
N ILE A 12 -0.36 26.25 2.79
CA ILE A 12 1.08 26.58 2.69
C ILE A 12 1.95 25.38 3.08
N ILE A 13 1.51 24.55 4.03
CA ILE A 13 2.30 23.42 4.56
C ILE A 13 2.09 22.13 3.72
N LYS A 14 0.99 22.03 2.96
CA LYS A 14 0.69 20.92 2.04
C LYS A 14 1.88 20.40 1.21
N PRO A 15 2.72 21.22 0.55
CA PRO A 15 3.85 20.71 -0.22
C PRO A 15 4.88 19.94 0.61
N PHE A 16 5.01 20.27 1.90
CA PHE A 16 5.93 19.64 2.84
C PHE A 16 5.31 18.45 3.58
N LEU A 17 4.00 18.21 3.45
CA LEU A 17 3.38 17.05 4.05
C LEU A 17 3.82 15.75 3.34
N PRO A 18 3.94 14.64 4.09
CA PRO A 18 4.33 13.36 3.50
C PRO A 18 3.24 12.82 2.56
N LYS A 19 3.69 12.20 1.47
CA LYS A 19 2.85 11.40 0.58
C LYS A 19 2.65 10.01 1.17
N TYR A 20 1.42 9.49 1.07
CA TYR A 20 1.07 8.15 1.48
C TYR A 20 0.68 7.31 0.27
N GLU A 21 1.03 6.03 0.28
CA GLU A 21 0.74 5.10 -0.81
C GLU A 21 0.37 3.75 -0.20
N VAL A 22 -0.62 3.08 -0.76
CA VAL A 22 -0.93 1.68 -0.44
C VAL A 22 -0.56 0.84 -1.64
N VAL A 23 0.36 -0.11 -1.45
CA VAL A 23 0.82 -1.03 -2.48
C VAL A 23 0.27 -2.41 -2.15
N CYS A 24 -0.51 -2.98 -3.06
CA CYS A 24 -0.96 -4.36 -2.98
C CYS A 24 -0.16 -5.16 -3.99
N THR A 25 0.61 -6.15 -3.55
CA THR A 25 1.30 -7.08 -4.44
C THR A 25 0.61 -8.43 -4.37
N THR A 26 0.15 -8.93 -5.52
CA THR A 26 -0.41 -10.27 -5.66
C THR A 26 0.62 -11.16 -6.34
N TYR A 27 0.85 -12.35 -5.79
CA TYR A 27 1.80 -13.30 -6.34
C TYR A 27 1.07 -14.39 -7.12
N GLN A 28 1.49 -14.61 -8.36
CA GLN A 28 1.03 -15.70 -9.20
C GLN A 28 2.15 -16.72 -9.35
N VAL A 29 1.85 -17.95 -8.95
CA VAL A 29 2.79 -19.09 -9.03
C VAL A 29 2.33 -19.99 -10.17
N ILE A 30 3.15 -20.05 -11.23
CA ILE A 30 2.93 -20.97 -12.35
C ILE A 30 4.10 -21.94 -12.36
N PRO A 31 3.86 -23.26 -12.24
CA PRO A 31 4.92 -24.25 -12.32
C PRO A 31 5.76 -24.12 -13.59
N GLY A 32 7.08 -24.20 -13.46
CA GLY A 32 8.02 -24.06 -14.58
C GLY A 32 8.34 -22.62 -15.00
N LEU A 33 7.72 -21.61 -14.38
CA LEU A 33 8.00 -20.19 -14.61
C LEU A 33 8.39 -19.48 -13.30
N PRO A 34 9.13 -18.36 -13.36
CA PRO A 34 9.42 -17.56 -12.17
C PRO A 34 8.13 -17.00 -11.56
N VAL A 35 8.11 -16.83 -10.23
CA VAL A 35 6.96 -16.28 -9.52
C VAL A 35 6.73 -14.85 -9.97
N ASN A 36 5.53 -14.54 -10.44
CA ASN A 36 5.19 -13.21 -10.93
C ASN A 36 4.50 -12.40 -9.82
N GLY A 37 5.06 -11.24 -9.48
CA GLY A 37 4.47 -10.30 -8.54
C GLY A 37 3.81 -9.14 -9.28
N ASN A 38 2.47 -9.06 -9.25
CA ASN A 38 1.72 -7.94 -9.80
C ASN A 38 1.52 -6.88 -8.72
N GLN A 39 2.05 -5.67 -8.91
CA GLN A 39 1.96 -4.56 -7.96
C GLN A 39 0.88 -3.55 -8.38
N GLN A 40 -0.17 -3.42 -7.58
CA GLN A 40 -1.13 -2.32 -7.70
C GLN A 40 -0.80 -1.23 -6.69
N ARG A 41 -0.51 -0.02 -7.18
CA ARG A 41 -0.19 1.13 -6.34
C ARG A 41 -1.35 2.12 -6.32
N HIS A 42 -1.85 2.42 -5.13
CA HIS A 42 -2.79 3.49 -4.91
C HIS A 42 -2.11 4.63 -4.16
N THR A 43 -1.96 5.78 -4.82
CA THR A 43 -1.26 6.94 -4.25
C THR A 43 -2.25 7.97 -3.74
N PHE A 44 -2.05 8.43 -2.50
CA PHE A 44 -2.89 9.44 -1.87
C PHE A 44 -2.26 10.84 -1.96
N GLU A 45 -3.07 11.86 -1.70
CA GLU A 45 -2.60 13.24 -1.58
C GLU A 45 -1.65 13.43 -0.38
N LYS A 46 -0.88 14.53 -0.41
CA LYS A 46 0.04 14.89 0.67
C LYS A 46 -0.75 15.18 1.95
N GLY A 47 -0.37 14.53 3.05
CA GLY A 47 -1.02 14.70 4.35
C GLY A 47 -2.27 13.86 4.56
N ALA A 48 -2.67 13.01 3.60
CA ALA A 48 -3.83 12.13 3.71
C ALA A 48 -3.53 10.85 4.52
N SER A 49 -3.03 11.00 5.76
CA SER A 49 -2.68 9.86 6.62
C SER A 49 -3.89 9.00 6.96
N ASP A 50 -4.99 9.65 7.34
CA ASP A 50 -6.18 8.97 7.87
C ASP A 50 -6.93 8.25 6.75
N GLU A 51 -7.00 8.86 5.57
CA GLU A 51 -7.56 8.25 4.37
C GLU A 51 -6.76 7.02 3.93
N ALA A 52 -5.42 7.15 3.88
CA ALA A 52 -4.55 6.04 3.53
C ALA A 52 -4.67 4.87 4.52
N ARG A 53 -4.76 5.17 5.82
CA ARG A 53 -4.94 4.15 6.86
C ARG A 53 -6.31 3.48 6.77
N LYS A 54 -7.38 4.25 6.58
CA LYS A 54 -8.74 3.71 6.38
C LYS A 54 -8.81 2.80 5.16
N PHE A 55 -8.19 3.21 4.05
CA PHE A 55 -8.11 2.40 2.85
C PHE A 55 -7.30 1.12 3.08
N TYR A 56 -6.15 1.21 3.74
CA TYR A 56 -5.34 0.05 4.09
C TYR A 56 -6.14 -0.96 4.92
N VAL A 57 -6.82 -0.52 5.97
CA VAL A 57 -7.68 -1.38 6.81
C VAL A 57 -8.80 -2.00 5.98
N LYS A 58 -9.44 -1.23 5.08
CA LYS A 58 -10.47 -1.74 4.18
C LYS A 58 -9.93 -2.85 3.26
N VAL A 59 -8.76 -2.65 2.66
CA VAL A 59 -8.13 -3.63 1.76
C VAL A 59 -7.73 -4.88 2.54
N VAL A 60 -7.10 -4.74 3.71
CA VAL A 60 -6.71 -5.85 4.58
C VAL A 60 -7.92 -6.66 5.08
N ASN A 61 -9.03 -6.00 5.41
CA ASN A 61 -10.22 -6.67 5.92
C ASN A 61 -11.12 -7.22 4.82
N SER A 62 -10.94 -6.79 3.57
CA SER A 62 -11.79 -7.25 2.47
C SER A 62 -11.63 -8.74 2.23
N ASP A 63 -12.73 -9.45 2.02
CA ASP A 63 -12.66 -10.90 1.83
C ASP A 63 -12.04 -11.25 0.47
N MET A 64 -12.12 -10.34 -0.49
CA MET A 64 -11.46 -10.47 -1.80
C MET A 64 -9.92 -10.57 -1.68
N THR A 65 -9.27 -9.79 -0.80
CA THR A 65 -7.81 -9.90 -0.64
C THR A 65 -7.39 -11.18 0.07
N LYS A 66 -8.25 -11.72 0.94
CA LYS A 66 -8.02 -13.00 1.61
C LYS A 66 -8.19 -14.18 0.65
N THR A 67 -9.16 -14.14 -0.25
CA THR A 67 -9.39 -15.19 -1.25
C THR A 67 -8.35 -15.18 -2.38
N MET A 68 -7.77 -14.02 -2.69
CA MET A 68 -6.72 -13.88 -3.71
C MET A 68 -5.30 -14.23 -3.21
N ALA A 69 -5.16 -14.79 -1.99
CA ALA A 69 -3.86 -15.19 -1.44
C ALA A 69 -3.10 -16.09 -2.45
N PRO A 70 -1.80 -15.84 -2.70
CA PRO A 70 -0.86 -15.07 -1.88
C PRO A 70 -0.79 -13.58 -2.22
N VAL A 71 -1.02 -12.73 -1.20
CA VAL A 71 -1.06 -11.26 -1.34
C VAL A 71 -0.29 -10.59 -0.20
N GLU A 72 0.43 -9.51 -0.51
CA GLU A 72 0.97 -8.57 0.47
C GLU A 72 0.35 -7.18 0.29
N VAL A 73 0.08 -6.51 1.40
CA VAL A 73 -0.40 -5.13 1.42
C VAL A 73 0.57 -4.30 2.25
N HIS A 74 1.08 -3.22 1.65
CA HIS A 74 2.03 -2.30 2.25
C HIS A 74 1.45 -0.90 2.31
N LEU A 75 1.40 -0.31 3.50
CA LEU A 75 1.19 1.13 3.67
C LEU A 75 2.56 1.82 3.68
N LYS A 76 2.82 2.70 2.72
CA LYS A 76 4.05 3.47 2.59
C LYS A 76 3.82 4.95 2.88
N ARG A 77 4.83 5.58 3.51
CA ARG A 77 4.93 7.03 3.73
C ARG A 77 6.28 7.51 3.24
N ARG A 78 6.28 8.42 2.26
CA ARG A 78 7.50 8.91 1.58
C ARG A 78 8.46 7.76 1.21
N GLY A 79 7.91 6.68 0.63
CA GLY A 79 8.68 5.50 0.23
C GLY A 79 9.02 4.51 1.35
N LYS A 80 8.87 4.87 2.63
CA LYS A 80 9.10 3.95 3.76
C LYS A 80 7.83 3.17 4.09
N THR A 81 7.93 1.85 4.24
CA THR A 81 6.81 1.01 4.71
C THR A 81 6.53 1.29 6.19
N ILE A 82 5.30 1.68 6.52
CA ILE A 82 4.82 1.89 7.88
C ILE A 82 4.18 0.61 8.41
N GLU A 83 3.28 0.02 7.62
CA GLU A 83 2.54 -1.19 7.98
C GLU A 83 2.62 -2.17 6.83
N LYS A 84 2.72 -3.45 7.19
CA LYS A 84 2.71 -4.58 6.25
C LYS A 84 1.77 -5.66 6.76
N LYS A 85 0.99 -6.24 5.85
CA LYS A 85 0.19 -7.43 6.12
C LYS A 85 0.37 -8.41 4.98
N HIS A 86 0.60 -9.67 5.32
CA HIS A 86 0.74 -10.75 4.36
C HIS A 86 -0.43 -11.72 4.53
N PHE A 87 -0.86 -12.31 3.41
CA PHE A 87 -1.89 -13.33 3.35
C PHE A 87 -1.37 -14.51 2.53
N GLY A 88 -1.39 -15.71 3.12
CA GLY A 88 -0.81 -16.91 2.51
C GLY A 88 0.72 -16.98 2.64
N PRO A 89 1.36 -17.94 1.94
CA PRO A 89 2.79 -18.27 2.07
C PRO A 89 3.70 -17.28 1.31
N VAL A 90 3.46 -15.98 1.45
CA VAL A 90 4.23 -14.93 0.75
C VAL A 90 5.72 -14.98 1.12
N ASP A 91 6.03 -15.25 2.38
CA ASP A 91 7.42 -15.30 2.86
C ASP A 91 8.19 -16.49 2.28
N GLU A 92 7.50 -17.57 1.90
CA GLU A 92 8.09 -18.69 1.17
C GLU A 92 8.27 -18.35 -0.30
N LEU A 93 7.28 -17.70 -0.93
CA LEU A 93 7.36 -17.28 -2.33
C LEU A 93 8.48 -16.28 -2.60
N LYS A 94 8.80 -15.41 -1.65
CA LYS A 94 9.93 -14.48 -1.72
C LYS A 94 11.29 -15.16 -1.73
N LYS A 95 11.39 -16.42 -1.27
CA LYS A 95 12.63 -17.21 -1.37
C LYS A 95 12.88 -17.70 -2.78
N PHE A 96 11.84 -17.79 -3.61
CA PHE A 96 11.96 -18.07 -5.03
C PHE A 96 12.26 -16.78 -5.80
N ASN A 97 12.86 -16.89 -6.99
CA ASN A 97 13.13 -15.72 -7.85
C ASN A 97 11.80 -15.08 -8.30
N VAL A 98 11.36 -14.07 -7.55
CA VAL A 98 10.18 -13.28 -7.88
C VAL A 98 10.54 -12.21 -8.90
N VAL A 99 9.79 -12.16 -9.99
CA VAL A 99 9.83 -11.09 -10.97
C VAL A 99 8.66 -10.14 -10.72
N TYR A 100 8.94 -8.88 -10.42
CA TYR A 100 7.91 -7.87 -10.21
C TYR A 100 7.55 -7.19 -11.52
N LYS A 101 6.26 -7.21 -11.87
CA LYS A 101 5.70 -6.37 -12.95
C LYS A 101 4.99 -5.19 -12.29
N GLY A 102 5.56 -4.01 -12.47
CA GLY A 102 5.07 -2.73 -11.92
C GLY A 102 4.23 -1.95 -12.91
#